data_AF-A0A3M1BNL9-F1
#
_entry.id   AF-A0A3M1BNL9-F1
#
_cell.length_a   1.000
_cell.length_b   1.000
_cell.length_c   1.000
_cell.angle_alpha   90.00
_cell.angle_beta   90.00
_cell.angle_gamma   90.00
#
_symmetry.space_group_name_H-M   'P 1'
#
loop_
_entity.id
_entity.type
_entity.pdbx_description
1 polymer ?
#
loop_
_entity_poly.entity_id
_entity_poly.type
_entity_poly.pdbx_seq_one_letter_code
_entity_poly.pdbx_strand_id
1 'polypeptide(L)'
;MKHYFSKFLPVNSGTTLLTLCLLLAIGTGCNTTRFLDKERGEMFLVANEIVFEKADGKVKNKSNLEYELLQIALQKPNKKFFGVPRQYFYYTATDTLDKTPFGLSGERVKKRLLAEEPAILDTALVEQSVDIMRAHLQNKGYFFANVWSEISVNRKKTKATVKYHVQPDGRFTIDSVWYVSKDTAIKELLDSVKHLSFLQPGSPIDKNLYQQEVSRITTFLRDNGYAYFYPQYISNLQGRDSSNTLLTADIELEILLPPGKEKHQVYHIGEIYIDPDFDPYTGNAYKQDTVINGIHFLLGKNERFKVKPKTILNSLFFEPGSLYRQSEIDNSVRQLSGLGVFRPPSFRFEEDSIETGKLNFTILLTPNKKWEIGADFDISTTERKNLGSSDLLGLSFSPSLRNRNFLRGAELFAFNTDLGIELAFPSGFRSLINTVDFRLQADLYLPRFTNYFGIWKGLWKSGILSEHAYQEMRQKATSRFSSSYNLLILLDNYRLQFANITYGFDFQKSLNNRYLINHIGFDLLVPEVTPNSRFDTLLQGQPLLRNSFSRQ
;
A
#
# COMPACT_ATOMS: atom_id res chain seq x y z
N MET A 1 -32.76 -44.41 44.27
CA MET A 1 -32.84 -45.65 43.47
C MET A 1 -33.31 -45.28 42.06
N LYS A 2 -32.46 -45.56 41.04
CA LYS A 2 -32.76 -45.76 39.60
C LYS A 2 -33.39 -44.58 38.82
N HIS A 3 -32.65 -43.92 37.90
CA HIS A 3 -32.42 -44.31 36.47
C HIS A 3 -33.72 -44.17 35.63
N TYR A 4 -33.79 -43.58 34.42
CA TYR A 4 -32.79 -43.29 33.37
C TYR A 4 -33.47 -42.47 32.23
N PHE A 5 -32.75 -41.50 31.62
CA PHE A 5 -32.91 -40.87 30.27
C PHE A 5 -34.17 -40.05 29.95
N SER A 6 -34.17 -38.73 29.64
CA SER A 6 -33.34 -37.78 28.86
C SER A 6 -33.57 -37.72 27.33
N LYS A 7 -33.83 -36.49 26.84
CA LYS A 7 -33.66 -35.91 25.48
C LYS A 7 -34.78 -36.25 24.47
N PHE A 8 -35.46 -35.28 23.83
CA PHE A 8 -34.91 -34.18 23.01
C PHE A 8 -35.76 -32.89 23.01
N LEU A 9 -35.05 -31.75 23.10
CA LEU A 9 -35.36 -30.37 22.66
C LEU A 9 -36.43 -29.54 23.41
N PRO A 10 -36.02 -28.55 24.24
CA PRO A 10 -36.84 -27.37 24.47
C PRO A 10 -36.72 -26.47 23.24
N VAL A 11 -37.78 -26.41 22.43
CA VAL A 11 -37.86 -25.53 21.27
C VAL A 11 -38.03 -24.10 21.78
N ASN A 12 -36.94 -23.32 21.73
CA ASN A 12 -37.01 -21.88 21.87
C ASN A 12 -37.74 -21.35 20.62
N SER A 13 -38.97 -20.87 20.79
CA SER A 13 -39.88 -20.45 19.71
C SER A 13 -39.24 -19.47 18.72
N GLY A 14 -38.27 -18.66 19.17
CA GLY A 14 -37.47 -17.77 18.33
C GLY A 14 -36.50 -18.48 17.38
N THR A 15 -35.91 -19.63 17.77
CA THR A 15 -34.96 -20.37 16.92
C THR A 15 -35.65 -21.12 15.78
N THR A 16 -36.81 -21.73 16.05
CA THR A 16 -37.63 -22.39 15.03
C THR A 16 -38.23 -21.41 14.03
N LEU A 17 -38.66 -20.23 14.49
CA LEU A 17 -39.16 -19.18 13.61
C LEU A 17 -38.03 -18.62 12.72
N LEU A 18 -36.82 -18.47 13.25
CA LEU A 18 -35.66 -18.05 12.47
C LEU A 18 -35.28 -19.09 11.41
N THR A 19 -35.24 -20.39 11.74
CA THR A 19 -34.98 -21.45 10.75
C THR A 19 -36.10 -21.58 9.72
N LEU A 20 -37.36 -21.36 10.11
CA LEU A 20 -38.50 -21.40 9.19
C LEU A 20 -38.51 -20.17 8.27
N CYS A 21 -38.17 -18.98 8.77
CA CYS A 21 -37.95 -17.78 7.95
C CYS A 21 -36.71 -17.91 7.05
N LEU A 22 -35.64 -18.58 7.51
CA LEU A 22 -34.46 -18.87 6.69
C LEU A 22 -34.81 -19.87 5.58
N LEU A 23 -35.60 -20.92 5.87
CA LEU A 23 -36.10 -21.90 4.90
C LEU A 23 -37.12 -21.29 3.92
N LEU A 24 -38.01 -20.40 4.38
CA LEU A 24 -38.96 -19.65 3.54
C LEU A 24 -38.28 -18.59 2.68
N ALA A 25 -37.19 -17.97 3.17
CA ALA A 25 -36.35 -17.05 2.39
C ALA A 25 -35.54 -17.78 1.30
N ILE A 26 -35.21 -19.06 1.49
CA ILE A 26 -34.57 -19.91 0.47
C ILE A 26 -35.59 -20.44 -0.56
N GLY A 27 -36.90 -20.39 -0.25
CA GLY A 27 -37.99 -20.94 -1.08
C GLY A 27 -38.51 -20.05 -2.21
N THR A 28 -38.14 -18.76 -2.28
CA THR A 28 -38.45 -17.94 -3.45
C THR A 28 -37.43 -18.23 -4.54
N GLY A 29 -37.78 -19.11 -5.47
CA GLY A 29 -36.90 -19.50 -6.58
C GLY A 29 -36.35 -18.29 -7.33
N CYS A 30 -35.07 -17.99 -7.13
CA CYS A 30 -34.33 -16.93 -7.83
C CYS A 30 -34.20 -17.26 -9.33
N ASN A 31 -35.27 -17.11 -10.11
CA ASN A 31 -35.27 -17.41 -11.53
C ASN A 31 -34.98 -16.16 -12.39
N THR A 32 -33.70 -15.77 -12.47
CA THR A 32 -33.25 -14.66 -13.32
C THR A 32 -33.33 -14.96 -14.82
N THR A 33 -33.48 -16.22 -15.23
CA THR A 33 -33.54 -16.59 -16.67
C THR A 33 -34.80 -16.11 -17.38
N ARG A 34 -35.79 -15.59 -16.63
CA ARG A 34 -36.98 -14.94 -17.21
C ARG A 34 -36.67 -13.62 -17.91
N PHE A 35 -35.53 -12.99 -17.60
CA PHE A 35 -35.14 -11.68 -18.13
C PHE A 35 -34.25 -11.77 -19.37
N LEU A 36 -33.94 -12.99 -19.84
CA LEU A 36 -33.20 -13.20 -21.08
C LEU A 36 -34.14 -13.00 -22.28
N ASP A 37 -33.66 -12.30 -23.30
CA ASP A 37 -34.34 -12.24 -24.59
C ASP A 37 -34.24 -13.58 -25.31
N LYS A 38 -35.35 -14.34 -25.30
CA LYS A 38 -35.44 -15.67 -25.90
C LYS A 38 -35.45 -15.64 -27.43
N GLU A 39 -35.90 -14.54 -28.03
CA GLU A 39 -35.97 -14.41 -29.50
C GLU A 39 -34.57 -14.17 -30.07
N ARG A 40 -33.73 -13.43 -29.33
CA ARG A 40 -32.31 -13.24 -29.64
C ARG A 40 -31.41 -14.39 -29.19
N GLY A 41 -31.97 -15.36 -28.45
CA GLY A 41 -31.22 -16.51 -27.95
C GLY A 41 -30.20 -16.16 -26.87
N GLU A 42 -30.48 -15.15 -26.04
CA GLU A 42 -29.57 -14.71 -24.99
C GLU A 42 -29.33 -15.79 -23.94
N MET A 43 -28.08 -15.90 -23.50
CA MET A 43 -27.64 -16.86 -22.51
C MET A 43 -26.77 -16.17 -21.47
N PHE A 44 -26.93 -16.51 -20.19
CA PHE A 44 -25.97 -16.06 -19.18
C PHE A 44 -24.67 -16.83 -19.29
N LEU A 45 -23.54 -16.13 -19.29
CA LEU A 45 -22.24 -16.71 -19.05
C LEU A 45 -22.13 -17.09 -17.57
N VAL A 46 -22.02 -18.39 -17.29
CA VAL A 46 -21.98 -18.90 -15.91
C VAL A 46 -20.61 -19.37 -15.46
N ALA A 47 -19.73 -19.73 -16.39
CA ALA A 47 -18.35 -20.10 -16.10
C ALA A 47 -17.44 -19.90 -17.33
N ASN A 48 -16.18 -19.57 -17.05
CA ASN A 48 -15.07 -19.73 -17.97
C ASN A 48 -14.14 -20.80 -17.41
N GLU A 49 -13.71 -21.73 -18.25
CA GLU A 49 -12.83 -22.82 -17.88
C GLU A 49 -11.64 -22.85 -18.83
N ILE A 50 -10.43 -23.13 -18.33
CA ILE A 50 -9.28 -23.43 -19.18
C ILE A 50 -9.12 -24.94 -19.23
N VAL A 51 -9.18 -25.49 -20.43
CA VAL A 51 -8.91 -26.90 -20.67
C VAL A 51 -7.55 -26.99 -21.34
N PHE A 52 -6.57 -27.50 -20.61
CA PHE A 52 -5.27 -27.79 -21.23
C PHE A 52 -5.36 -29.10 -21.99
N GLU A 53 -5.22 -29.01 -23.30
CA GLU A 53 -5.14 -30.19 -24.16
C GLU A 53 -3.84 -30.96 -23.90
N LYS A 54 -3.81 -32.22 -24.32
CA LYS A 54 -2.60 -33.06 -24.17
C LYS A 54 -1.45 -32.42 -24.94
N ALA A 55 -0.60 -31.70 -24.22
CA ALA A 55 0.65 -31.20 -24.75
C ALA A 55 1.72 -32.30 -24.66
N ASP A 56 2.61 -32.33 -25.65
CA ASP A 56 3.87 -33.08 -25.58
C ASP A 56 4.80 -32.40 -24.57
N GLY A 57 4.51 -32.56 -23.28
CA GLY A 57 5.32 -32.01 -22.17
C GLY A 57 4.51 -31.54 -20.95
N LYS A 58 5.19 -31.43 -19.80
CA LYS A 58 4.59 -30.88 -18.57
C LYS A 58 4.59 -29.35 -18.61
N VAL A 59 3.41 -28.74 -18.62
CA VAL A 59 3.25 -27.30 -18.41
C VAL A 59 3.69 -26.95 -16.98
N LYS A 60 4.87 -26.32 -16.83
CA LYS A 60 5.36 -25.86 -15.53
C LYS A 60 4.40 -24.80 -14.98
N ASN A 61 4.06 -24.89 -13.69
CA ASN A 61 3.14 -23.97 -12.99
C ASN A 61 1.75 -23.82 -13.67
N LYS A 62 1.19 -24.93 -14.16
CA LYS A 62 -0.13 -25.00 -14.83
C LYS A 62 -1.23 -24.17 -14.13
N SER A 63 -1.37 -24.28 -12.81
CA SER A 63 -2.42 -23.56 -12.06
C SER A 63 -2.26 -22.04 -12.08
N ASN A 64 -1.02 -21.54 -12.10
CA ASN A 64 -0.79 -20.10 -12.23
C ASN A 64 -1.12 -19.63 -13.65
N LEU A 65 -0.69 -20.39 -14.66
CA LEU A 65 -1.02 -20.09 -16.06
C LEU A 65 -2.53 -20.09 -16.31
N GLU A 66 -3.25 -21.07 -15.77
CA GLU A 66 -4.71 -21.13 -15.78
C GLU A 66 -5.34 -19.86 -15.20
N TYR A 67 -4.87 -19.44 -14.01
CA TYR A 67 -5.35 -18.23 -13.37
C TYR A 67 -5.08 -16.98 -14.21
N GLU A 68 -3.88 -16.83 -14.75
CA GLU A 68 -3.52 -15.70 -15.62
C GLU A 68 -4.45 -15.62 -16.84
N LEU A 69 -4.68 -16.75 -17.53
CA LEU A 69 -5.56 -16.83 -18.70
C LEU A 69 -7.02 -16.47 -18.36
N LEU A 70 -7.55 -16.98 -17.25
CA LEU A 70 -8.91 -16.62 -16.80
C LEU A 70 -9.04 -15.13 -16.44
N GLN A 71 -7.96 -14.48 -15.98
CA GLN A 71 -8.00 -13.06 -15.65
C GLN A 71 -8.00 -12.15 -16.87
N ILE A 72 -7.42 -12.58 -18.00
CA ILE A 72 -7.37 -11.78 -19.24
C ILE A 72 -8.55 -12.03 -20.18
N ALA A 73 -9.42 -13.00 -19.88
CA ALA A 73 -10.69 -13.16 -20.58
C ALA A 73 -11.53 -11.86 -20.48
N LEU A 74 -12.00 -11.36 -21.63
CA LEU A 74 -12.72 -10.08 -21.72
C LEU A 74 -14.08 -10.12 -21.03
N GLN A 75 -14.74 -11.27 -21.11
CA GLN A 75 -16.02 -11.50 -20.44
C GLN A 75 -15.83 -12.45 -19.26
N LYS A 76 -16.32 -12.08 -18.08
CA LYS A 76 -16.25 -12.90 -16.87
C LYS A 76 -17.66 -13.18 -16.34
N PRO A 77 -17.91 -14.39 -15.80
CA PRO A 77 -19.20 -14.70 -15.19
C PRO A 77 -19.43 -13.83 -13.96
N ASN A 78 -20.70 -13.51 -13.69
CA ASN A 78 -21.07 -12.78 -12.48
C ASN A 78 -20.65 -13.52 -11.21
N LYS A 79 -20.16 -12.77 -10.22
CA LYS A 79 -19.83 -13.35 -8.91
C LYS A 79 -21.10 -13.75 -8.17
N LYS A 80 -20.93 -14.61 -7.16
CA LYS A 80 -22.01 -15.01 -6.25
C LYS A 80 -21.83 -14.31 -4.90
N PHE A 81 -22.94 -13.96 -4.26
CA PHE A 81 -22.99 -13.48 -2.89
C PHE A 81 -23.85 -14.43 -2.06
N PHE A 82 -23.26 -15.11 -1.08
CA PHE A 82 -23.91 -16.19 -0.31
C PHE A 82 -24.65 -17.23 -1.19
N GLY A 83 -24.03 -17.65 -2.30
CA GLY A 83 -24.61 -18.63 -3.22
C GLY A 83 -25.60 -18.06 -4.25
N VAL A 84 -26.05 -16.80 -4.10
CA VAL A 84 -26.96 -16.12 -5.02
C VAL A 84 -26.16 -15.38 -6.12
N PRO A 85 -26.43 -15.61 -7.42
CA PRO A 85 -25.79 -14.85 -8.50
C PRO A 85 -26.09 -13.36 -8.40
N ARG A 86 -25.06 -12.51 -8.52
CA ARG A 86 -25.22 -11.06 -8.29
C ARG A 86 -26.11 -10.35 -9.32
N GLN A 87 -26.29 -10.94 -10.50
CA GLN A 87 -27.25 -10.48 -11.50
C GLN A 87 -28.72 -10.54 -11.02
N TYR A 88 -29.04 -11.37 -10.03
CA TYR A 88 -30.38 -11.39 -9.42
C TYR A 88 -30.71 -10.06 -8.72
N PHE A 89 -29.73 -9.52 -7.99
CA PHE A 89 -29.86 -8.22 -7.34
C PHE A 89 -29.94 -7.07 -8.35
N TYR A 90 -29.38 -7.23 -9.54
CA TYR A 90 -29.51 -6.27 -10.64
C TYR A 90 -30.95 -6.23 -11.17
N TYR A 91 -31.52 -7.35 -11.57
CA TYR A 91 -32.88 -7.36 -12.13
C TYR A 91 -33.98 -7.02 -11.12
N THR A 92 -33.81 -7.43 -9.86
CA THR A 92 -34.73 -7.02 -8.78
C THR A 92 -34.55 -5.55 -8.39
N ALA A 93 -33.40 -4.95 -8.71
CA ALA A 93 -33.21 -3.52 -8.53
C ALA A 93 -33.96 -2.70 -9.58
N THR A 94 -33.90 -3.11 -10.83
CA THR A 94 -34.50 -2.41 -11.97
C THR A 94 -36.04 -2.51 -11.98
N ASP A 95 -36.63 -3.64 -11.57
CA ASP A 95 -38.09 -3.86 -11.52
C ASP A 95 -38.81 -3.00 -10.45
N THR A 96 -38.05 -2.35 -9.55
CA THR A 96 -38.58 -1.49 -8.47
C THR A 96 -38.54 0.01 -8.77
N LEU A 97 -37.96 0.43 -9.91
CA LEU A 97 -37.73 1.85 -10.25
C LEU A 97 -39.03 2.60 -10.57
N ASP A 98 -40.04 1.93 -11.13
CA ASP A 98 -41.26 2.58 -11.64
C ASP A 98 -42.44 2.66 -10.65
N LYS A 99 -42.27 2.24 -9.39
CA LYS A 99 -43.42 1.91 -8.50
C LYS A 99 -43.58 2.73 -7.22
N THR A 100 -42.83 3.80 -6.96
CA THR A 100 -43.00 4.60 -5.72
C THR A 100 -42.96 6.13 -5.90
N PRO A 101 -43.92 6.90 -5.32
CA PRO A 101 -43.99 8.37 -5.46
C PRO A 101 -43.05 9.16 -4.53
N PHE A 102 -42.40 8.51 -3.55
CA PHE A 102 -41.46 9.14 -2.63
C PHE A 102 -40.03 8.70 -2.96
N GLY A 103 -39.46 9.35 -3.98
CA GLY A 103 -38.08 9.18 -4.44
C GLY A 103 -37.03 9.64 -3.43
N LEU A 104 -36.90 8.91 -2.32
CA LEU A 104 -35.83 9.11 -1.34
C LEU A 104 -34.77 8.01 -1.47
N SER A 105 -33.70 8.40 -2.18
CA SER A 105 -32.27 8.11 -1.98
C SER A 105 -31.73 6.68 -2.14
N GLY A 106 -32.56 5.64 -2.27
CA GLY A 106 -32.11 4.25 -2.36
C GLY A 106 -31.53 3.79 -3.71
N GLU A 107 -31.96 4.37 -4.83
CA GLU A 107 -31.36 4.17 -6.17
C GLU A 107 -29.90 4.63 -6.23
N ARG A 108 -29.53 5.60 -5.39
CA ARG A 108 -28.17 6.16 -5.25
C ARG A 108 -27.20 5.19 -4.55
N VAL A 109 -27.73 4.27 -3.76
CA VAL A 109 -26.95 3.18 -3.16
C VAL A 109 -26.97 1.96 -4.11
N LYS A 110 -28.03 1.79 -4.92
CA LYS A 110 -28.32 0.72 -5.91
C LYS A 110 -27.62 0.86 -7.29
N LYS A 111 -26.36 1.32 -7.31
CA LYS A 111 -25.29 0.50 -7.93
C LYS A 111 -24.59 -0.33 -6.84
N ARG A 112 -25.38 -0.97 -5.97
CA ARG A 112 -24.97 -1.57 -4.68
C ARG A 112 -23.80 -2.53 -4.85
N LEU A 113 -22.94 -2.59 -3.83
CA LEU A 113 -21.84 -3.56 -3.59
C LEU A 113 -22.17 -5.05 -3.85
N LEU A 114 -23.43 -5.40 -4.14
CA LEU A 114 -23.96 -6.75 -4.34
C LEU A 114 -24.57 -6.98 -5.73
N ALA A 115 -24.87 -5.94 -6.53
CA ALA A 115 -25.45 -6.09 -7.86
C ALA A 115 -24.36 -6.00 -8.93
N GLU A 116 -24.42 -6.88 -9.92
CA GLU A 116 -23.56 -6.84 -11.11
C GLU A 116 -24.44 -6.91 -12.35
N GLU A 117 -24.08 -6.14 -13.38
CA GLU A 117 -24.75 -6.23 -14.67
C GLU A 117 -24.67 -7.67 -15.19
N PRO A 118 -25.77 -8.24 -15.73
CA PRO A 118 -25.79 -9.63 -16.14
C PRO A 118 -24.76 -9.89 -17.25
N ALA A 119 -23.91 -10.89 -17.05
CA ALA A 119 -22.97 -11.35 -18.06
C ALA A 119 -23.73 -12.15 -19.12
N ILE A 120 -24.24 -11.47 -20.15
CA ILE A 120 -24.84 -12.09 -21.32
C ILE A 120 -23.72 -12.54 -22.25
N LEU A 121 -23.72 -13.81 -22.67
CA LEU A 121 -22.69 -14.36 -23.54
C LEU A 121 -22.56 -13.53 -24.83
N ASP A 122 -21.36 -13.03 -25.08
CA ASP A 122 -20.99 -12.36 -26.33
C ASP A 122 -19.90 -13.18 -27.02
N THR A 123 -20.23 -13.78 -28.16
CA THR A 123 -19.31 -14.65 -28.90
C THR A 123 -18.13 -13.89 -29.50
N ALA A 124 -18.30 -12.61 -29.87
CA ALA A 124 -17.19 -11.80 -30.40
C ALA A 124 -16.16 -11.52 -29.30
N LEU A 125 -16.60 -11.27 -28.06
CA LEU A 125 -15.68 -11.14 -26.92
C LEU A 125 -15.00 -12.46 -26.57
N VAL A 126 -15.64 -13.60 -26.80
CA VAL A 126 -15.02 -14.92 -26.63
C VAL A 126 -13.89 -15.12 -27.64
N GLU A 127 -14.11 -14.82 -28.93
CA GLU A 127 -13.09 -14.91 -29.98
C GLU A 127 -11.91 -13.95 -29.71
N GLN A 128 -12.18 -12.70 -29.34
CA GLN A 128 -11.12 -11.76 -28.95
C GLN A 128 -10.34 -12.25 -27.72
N SER A 129 -11.02 -12.88 -26.75
CA SER A 129 -10.35 -13.47 -25.59
C SER A 129 -9.39 -14.60 -26.00
N VAL A 130 -9.74 -15.41 -27.01
CA VAL A 130 -8.86 -16.45 -27.58
C VAL A 130 -7.57 -15.82 -28.12
N ASP A 131 -7.68 -14.74 -28.90
CA ASP A 131 -6.51 -14.05 -29.46
C ASP A 131 -5.62 -13.42 -28.39
N ILE A 132 -6.22 -12.81 -27.37
CA ILE A 132 -5.50 -12.23 -26.23
C ILE A 132 -4.78 -13.33 -25.42
N MET A 133 -5.44 -14.47 -25.19
CA MET A 133 -4.84 -15.62 -24.51
C MET A 133 -3.67 -16.20 -25.32
N ARG A 134 -3.81 -16.33 -26.64
CA ARG A 134 -2.73 -16.78 -27.53
C ARG A 134 -1.53 -15.83 -27.48
N ALA A 135 -1.78 -14.52 -27.59
CA ALA A 135 -0.74 -13.51 -27.49
C ALA A 135 -0.06 -13.49 -26.10
N HIS A 136 -0.82 -13.72 -25.01
CA HIS A 136 -0.27 -13.86 -23.67
C HIS A 136 0.67 -15.06 -23.56
N LEU A 137 0.28 -16.21 -24.10
CA LEU A 137 1.12 -17.41 -24.13
C LEU A 137 2.41 -17.18 -24.94
N GLN A 138 2.32 -16.51 -26.09
CA GLN A 138 3.49 -16.12 -26.87
C GLN A 138 4.42 -15.18 -26.09
N ASN A 139 3.88 -14.20 -25.37
CA ASN A 139 4.65 -13.32 -24.49
C ASN A 139 5.31 -14.05 -23.31
N LYS A 140 4.82 -15.25 -22.95
CA LYS A 140 5.43 -16.13 -21.96
C LYS A 140 6.42 -17.13 -22.59
N GLY A 141 6.63 -17.11 -23.90
CA GLY A 141 7.58 -17.99 -24.60
C GLY A 141 6.97 -19.27 -25.17
N TYR A 142 5.65 -19.42 -25.14
CA TYR A 142 4.95 -20.50 -25.84
C TYR A 142 4.61 -20.05 -27.27
N PHE A 143 5.63 -19.95 -28.13
CA PHE A 143 5.47 -19.35 -29.46
C PHE A 143 4.54 -20.12 -30.39
N PHE A 144 4.48 -21.45 -30.23
CA PHE A 144 3.61 -22.32 -31.00
C PHE A 144 2.26 -22.58 -30.33
N ALA A 145 1.93 -21.88 -29.25
CA ALA A 145 0.69 -22.11 -28.54
C ALA A 145 -0.54 -21.87 -29.43
N ASN A 146 -1.48 -22.81 -29.37
CA ASN A 146 -2.80 -22.67 -29.95
C ASN A 146 -3.87 -22.55 -28.86
N VAL A 147 -4.88 -21.72 -29.13
CA VAL A 147 -6.03 -21.51 -28.26
C VAL A 147 -7.27 -21.47 -29.13
N TRP A 148 -8.32 -22.16 -28.69
CA TRP A 148 -9.66 -22.09 -29.29
C TRP A 148 -10.72 -22.15 -28.18
N SER A 149 -11.98 -21.88 -28.53
CA SER A 149 -13.08 -21.90 -27.56
C SER A 149 -14.13 -22.94 -27.95
N GLU A 150 -14.78 -23.50 -26.93
CA GLU A 150 -15.96 -24.35 -27.04
C GLU A 150 -17.03 -23.78 -26.09
N ILE A 151 -18.23 -23.54 -26.62
CA ILE A 151 -19.34 -23.02 -25.84
C ILE A 151 -20.28 -24.18 -25.52
N SER A 152 -20.33 -24.57 -24.24
CA SER A 152 -21.26 -25.59 -23.75
C SER A 152 -22.52 -24.92 -23.21
N VAL A 153 -23.68 -25.34 -23.70
CA VAL A 153 -24.97 -24.74 -23.35
C VAL A 153 -25.83 -25.75 -22.59
N ASN A 154 -26.55 -25.30 -21.57
CA ASN A 154 -27.48 -26.16 -20.84
C ASN A 154 -28.68 -26.60 -21.71
N ARG A 155 -29.36 -27.69 -21.33
CA ARG A 155 -30.54 -28.21 -22.08
C ARG A 155 -31.63 -27.16 -22.34
N LYS A 156 -31.76 -26.16 -21.46
CA LYS A 156 -32.77 -25.09 -21.56
C LYS A 156 -32.32 -23.89 -22.40
N LYS A 157 -31.08 -23.86 -22.92
CA LYS A 157 -30.49 -22.75 -23.68
C LYS A 157 -30.56 -21.38 -22.98
N THR A 158 -30.31 -21.36 -21.68
CA THR A 158 -30.32 -20.13 -20.85
C THR A 158 -28.99 -19.84 -20.16
N LYS A 159 -28.08 -20.81 -20.16
CA LYS A 159 -26.78 -20.72 -19.49
C LYS A 159 -25.71 -21.33 -20.37
N ALA A 160 -24.60 -20.62 -20.52
CA ALA A 160 -23.45 -21.04 -21.29
C ALA A 160 -22.19 -21.06 -20.40
N THR A 161 -21.38 -22.09 -20.60
CA THR A 161 -20.01 -22.19 -20.08
C THR A 161 -19.07 -22.11 -21.27
N VAL A 162 -18.10 -21.22 -21.22
CA VAL A 162 -17.06 -21.11 -22.25
C VAL A 162 -15.84 -21.88 -21.76
N LYS A 163 -15.43 -22.88 -22.54
CA LYS A 163 -14.19 -23.61 -22.34
C LYS A 163 -13.16 -23.09 -23.33
N TYR A 164 -12.07 -22.54 -22.83
CA TYR A 164 -10.92 -22.17 -23.64
C TYR A 164 -9.95 -23.34 -23.63
N HIS A 165 -9.84 -24.00 -24.77
CA HIS A 165 -8.91 -25.08 -24.98
C HIS A 165 -7.55 -24.49 -25.32
N VAL A 166 -6.55 -24.88 -24.55
CA VAL A 166 -5.20 -24.32 -24.59
C VAL A 166 -4.22 -25.45 -24.85
N GLN A 167 -3.49 -25.32 -25.95
CA GLN A 167 -2.42 -26.22 -26.34
C GLN A 167 -1.12 -25.41 -26.35
N PRO A 168 -0.29 -25.49 -25.28
CA PRO A 168 0.90 -24.64 -25.17
C PRO A 168 2.07 -24.99 -26.10
N ASP A 169 2.17 -26.24 -26.57
CA ASP A 169 3.21 -26.73 -27.51
C ASP A 169 4.67 -26.35 -27.17
N GLY A 170 5.00 -26.48 -25.88
CA GLY A 170 6.36 -26.28 -25.39
C GLY A 170 6.72 -24.81 -25.17
N ARG A 171 7.63 -24.57 -24.23
CA ARG A 171 8.04 -23.22 -23.83
C ARG A 171 9.50 -23.00 -24.22
N PHE A 172 9.76 -21.96 -25.00
CA PHE A 172 11.12 -21.60 -25.34
C PHE A 172 11.87 -21.10 -24.11
N THR A 173 13.10 -21.59 -23.96
CA THR A 173 14.05 -21.12 -22.95
C THR A 173 15.26 -20.48 -23.59
N ILE A 174 15.88 -19.57 -22.86
CA ILE A 174 17.11 -18.89 -23.26
C ILE A 174 18.25 -19.89 -23.19
N ASP A 175 19.03 -20.03 -24.26
CA ASP A 175 20.30 -20.76 -24.20
C ASP A 175 21.41 -19.81 -23.75
N SER A 176 21.65 -18.75 -24.53
CA SER A 176 22.61 -17.70 -24.21
C SER A 176 22.04 -16.29 -24.42
N VAL A 177 22.62 -15.30 -23.73
CA VAL A 177 22.29 -13.87 -23.87
C VAL A 177 23.52 -13.07 -24.25
N TRP A 178 23.38 -12.22 -25.26
CA TRP A 178 24.44 -11.36 -25.78
C TRP A 178 24.01 -9.89 -25.72
N TYR A 179 24.77 -9.07 -24.99
CA TYR A 179 24.63 -7.62 -25.06
C TYR A 179 25.53 -7.06 -26.15
N VAL A 180 24.92 -6.29 -27.05
CA VAL A 180 25.60 -5.65 -28.17
C VAL A 180 25.42 -4.15 -28.05
N SER A 181 26.46 -3.39 -28.30
CA SER A 181 26.35 -1.93 -28.47
C SER A 181 27.50 -1.43 -29.32
N LYS A 182 27.24 -0.37 -30.09
CA LYS A 182 28.28 0.41 -30.77
C LYS A 182 29.06 1.28 -29.80
N ASP A 183 28.47 1.60 -28.64
CA ASP A 183 29.15 2.27 -27.54
C ASP A 183 29.90 1.25 -26.70
N THR A 184 31.22 1.16 -26.89
CA THR A 184 32.06 0.16 -26.23
C THR A 184 32.08 0.33 -24.71
N ALA A 185 31.95 1.55 -24.20
CA ALA A 185 31.91 1.81 -22.76
C ALA A 185 30.64 1.24 -22.12
N ILE A 186 29.48 1.40 -22.77
CA ILE A 186 28.25 0.75 -22.31
C ILE A 186 28.38 -0.77 -22.36
N LYS A 187 28.96 -1.31 -23.44
CA LYS A 187 29.15 -2.76 -23.57
C LYS A 187 29.97 -3.32 -22.41
N GLU A 188 31.12 -2.71 -22.10
CA GLU A 188 31.98 -3.12 -20.99
C GLU A 188 31.25 -3.05 -19.63
N LEU A 189 30.48 -1.98 -19.41
CA LEU A 189 29.67 -1.83 -18.20
C LEU A 189 28.63 -2.95 -18.07
N LEU A 190 27.90 -3.27 -19.13
CA LEU A 190 26.87 -4.32 -19.10
C LEU A 190 27.47 -5.71 -18.95
N ASP A 191 28.61 -5.99 -19.59
CA ASP A 191 29.32 -7.25 -19.43
C ASP A 191 29.75 -7.48 -17.97
N SER A 192 30.14 -6.42 -17.25
CA SER A 192 30.52 -6.51 -15.82
C SER A 192 29.36 -6.92 -14.90
N VAL A 193 28.12 -6.59 -15.27
CA VAL A 193 26.90 -6.89 -14.47
C VAL A 193 26.00 -7.95 -15.11
N LYS A 194 26.48 -8.66 -16.13
CA LYS A 194 25.72 -9.70 -16.85
C LYS A 194 25.19 -10.79 -15.91
N HIS A 195 25.94 -11.14 -14.87
CA HIS A 195 25.54 -12.14 -13.87
C HIS A 195 24.30 -11.75 -13.05
N LEU A 196 23.93 -10.46 -13.03
CA LEU A 196 22.74 -9.93 -12.35
C LEU A 196 21.52 -9.86 -13.28
N SER A 197 21.63 -10.32 -14.52
CA SER A 197 20.55 -10.28 -15.50
C SER A 197 19.33 -11.09 -15.07
N PHE A 198 18.14 -10.59 -15.41
CA PHE A 198 16.89 -11.36 -15.35
C PHE A 198 16.76 -12.36 -16.52
N LEU A 199 17.55 -12.19 -17.57
CA LEU A 199 17.63 -13.07 -18.72
C LEU A 199 18.81 -14.04 -18.52
N GLN A 200 18.54 -15.19 -17.92
CA GLN A 200 19.56 -16.20 -17.60
C GLN A 200 19.38 -17.44 -18.47
N PRO A 201 20.47 -18.15 -18.82
CA PRO A 201 20.39 -19.47 -19.44
C PRO A 201 19.42 -20.41 -18.71
N GLY A 202 18.56 -21.09 -19.46
CA GLY A 202 17.50 -21.96 -18.97
C GLY A 202 16.24 -21.27 -18.46
N SER A 203 16.24 -19.93 -18.34
CA SER A 203 15.02 -19.17 -18.03
C SER A 203 14.11 -19.09 -19.26
N PRO A 204 12.79 -18.91 -19.10
CA PRO A 204 11.89 -18.80 -20.24
C PRO A 204 12.10 -17.48 -21.00
N ILE A 205 11.86 -17.51 -22.31
CA ILE A 205 11.76 -16.29 -23.11
C ILE A 205 10.43 -15.61 -22.75
N ASP A 206 10.49 -14.64 -21.84
CA ASP A 206 9.32 -14.06 -21.19
C ASP A 206 9.38 -12.52 -21.25
N LYS A 207 8.31 -11.90 -21.72
CA LYS A 207 8.20 -10.45 -21.88
C LYS A 207 8.31 -9.71 -20.55
N ASN A 208 7.85 -10.28 -19.45
CA ASN A 208 7.99 -9.64 -18.14
C ASN A 208 9.45 -9.70 -17.65
N LEU A 209 10.17 -10.81 -17.92
CA LEU A 209 11.62 -10.88 -17.62
C LEU A 209 12.40 -9.88 -18.47
N TYR A 210 12.05 -9.75 -19.75
CA TYR A 210 12.60 -8.72 -20.62
C TYR A 210 12.35 -7.30 -20.08
N GLN A 211 11.12 -6.98 -19.66
CA GLN A 211 10.81 -5.67 -19.09
C GLN A 211 11.58 -5.39 -17.78
N GLN A 212 11.74 -6.41 -16.93
CA GLN A 212 12.57 -6.30 -15.73
C GLN A 212 14.03 -6.04 -16.10
N GLU A 213 14.54 -6.70 -17.14
CA GLU A 213 15.89 -6.49 -17.63
C GLU A 213 16.10 -5.09 -18.23
N VAL A 214 15.15 -4.60 -19.04
CA VAL A 214 15.14 -3.23 -19.56
C VAL A 214 15.18 -2.22 -18.43
N SER A 215 14.34 -2.41 -17.39
CA SER A 215 14.33 -1.55 -16.22
C SER A 215 15.66 -1.61 -15.47
N ARG A 216 16.23 -2.80 -15.26
CA ARG A 216 17.50 -3.00 -14.57
C ARG A 216 18.64 -2.29 -15.29
N ILE A 217 18.77 -2.49 -16.60
CA ILE A 217 19.80 -1.86 -17.44
C ILE A 217 19.62 -0.34 -17.42
N THR A 218 18.39 0.15 -17.58
CA THR A 218 18.10 1.59 -17.56
C THR A 218 18.51 2.21 -16.22
N THR A 219 18.09 1.62 -15.09
CA THR A 219 18.49 2.11 -13.77
C THR A 219 20.00 2.05 -13.58
N PHE A 220 20.63 0.92 -13.94
CA PHE A 220 22.07 0.74 -13.81
C PHE A 220 22.86 1.79 -14.61
N LEU A 221 22.52 2.04 -15.88
CA LEU A 221 23.20 3.04 -16.69
C LEU A 221 22.94 4.46 -16.17
N ARG A 222 21.72 4.78 -15.74
CA ARG A 222 21.43 6.09 -15.13
C ARG A 222 22.13 6.29 -13.77
N ASP A 223 22.47 5.22 -13.06
CA ASP A 223 23.33 5.24 -11.87
C ASP A 223 24.84 5.24 -12.18
N ASN A 224 25.21 5.13 -13.45
CA ASN A 224 26.59 5.25 -13.96
C ASN A 224 26.78 6.49 -14.83
N GLY A 225 26.02 7.56 -14.58
CA GLY A 225 26.19 8.86 -15.21
C GLY A 225 25.43 9.07 -16.52
N TYR A 226 24.76 8.07 -17.09
CA TYR A 226 24.01 8.24 -18.35
C TYR A 226 22.62 8.83 -18.10
N ALA A 227 22.55 10.11 -17.71
CA ALA A 227 21.32 10.75 -17.24
C ALA A 227 20.14 10.68 -18.21
N TYR A 228 20.42 10.84 -19.51
CA TYR A 228 19.47 10.75 -20.61
C TYR A 228 19.43 9.37 -21.27
N PHE A 229 19.81 8.30 -20.55
CA PHE A 229 19.55 6.94 -21.03
C PHE A 229 18.08 6.58 -20.82
N TYR A 230 17.42 6.13 -21.88
CA TYR A 230 16.01 5.79 -21.86
C TYR A 230 15.75 4.35 -22.31
N PRO A 231 14.66 3.71 -21.83
CA PRO A 231 14.33 2.34 -22.20
C PRO A 231 14.26 2.06 -23.70
N GLN A 232 13.87 3.06 -24.52
CA GLN A 232 13.79 2.90 -25.98
C GLN A 232 15.14 2.74 -26.68
N TYR A 233 16.26 3.00 -25.99
CA TYR A 233 17.57 2.67 -26.53
C TYR A 233 17.90 1.18 -26.40
N ILE A 234 17.06 0.39 -25.73
CA ILE A 234 17.20 -1.05 -25.66
C ILE A 234 16.30 -1.67 -26.73
N SER A 235 16.89 -2.47 -27.63
CA SER A 235 16.14 -3.17 -28.68
C SER A 235 15.16 -4.19 -28.08
N ASN A 236 14.15 -4.59 -28.86
CA ASN A 236 13.41 -5.81 -28.58
C ASN A 236 14.36 -7.03 -28.57
N LEU A 237 13.95 -8.12 -27.91
CA LEU A 237 14.68 -9.38 -27.96
C LEU A 237 14.72 -9.90 -29.40
N GLN A 238 15.92 -10.16 -29.90
CA GLN A 238 16.14 -10.77 -31.21
C GLN A 238 16.70 -12.18 -31.02
N GLY A 239 16.10 -13.16 -31.70
CA GLY A 239 16.66 -14.51 -31.77
C GLY A 239 17.81 -14.53 -32.78
N ARG A 240 19.01 -14.89 -32.33
CA ARG A 240 20.19 -15.01 -33.19
C ARG A 240 20.25 -16.39 -33.84
N ASP A 241 20.02 -17.42 -33.05
CA ASP A 241 19.86 -18.81 -33.46
C ASP A 241 18.78 -19.45 -32.58
N SER A 242 18.03 -20.40 -33.12
CA SER A 242 16.96 -21.08 -32.40
C SER A 242 16.85 -22.53 -32.81
N SER A 243 16.78 -23.42 -31.82
CA SER A 243 16.49 -24.82 -32.04
C SER A 243 15.04 -25.11 -31.70
N ASN A 244 14.20 -25.31 -32.71
CA ASN A 244 12.80 -25.70 -32.52
C ASN A 244 12.68 -27.09 -31.88
N THR A 245 13.68 -27.96 -32.06
CA THR A 245 13.71 -29.30 -31.45
C THR A 245 14.03 -29.25 -29.95
N LEU A 246 14.93 -28.36 -29.54
CA LEU A 246 15.30 -28.18 -28.13
C LEU A 246 14.43 -27.14 -27.42
N LEU A 247 13.62 -26.38 -28.18
CA LEU A 247 12.86 -25.21 -27.71
C LEU A 247 13.78 -24.22 -27.00
N THR A 248 14.94 -23.95 -27.59
CA THR A 248 15.91 -22.99 -27.08
C THR A 248 16.24 -21.92 -28.11
N ALA A 249 16.60 -20.72 -27.66
CA ALA A 249 17.12 -19.69 -28.53
C ALA A 249 18.25 -18.89 -27.87
N ASP A 250 19.20 -18.50 -28.70
CA ASP A 250 20.19 -17.47 -28.39
C ASP A 250 19.56 -16.10 -28.57
N ILE A 251 19.64 -15.28 -27.53
CA ILE A 251 19.03 -13.95 -27.53
C ILE A 251 20.10 -12.88 -27.61
N GLU A 252 19.88 -11.93 -28.51
CA GLU A 252 20.63 -10.70 -28.60
C GLU A 252 19.80 -9.52 -28.07
N LEU A 253 20.45 -8.68 -27.28
CA LEU A 253 19.90 -7.43 -26.78
C LEU A 253 20.85 -6.27 -27.13
N GLU A 254 20.43 -5.45 -28.09
CA GLU A 254 21.23 -4.33 -28.58
C GLU A 254 20.90 -3.05 -27.80
N ILE A 255 21.94 -2.31 -27.40
CA ILE A 255 21.83 -0.94 -26.91
C ILE A 255 22.15 0.02 -28.07
N LEU A 256 21.09 0.64 -28.59
CA LEU A 256 21.08 1.58 -29.69
C LEU A 256 21.69 2.92 -29.28
N LEU A 257 22.36 3.59 -30.22
CA LEU A 257 22.88 4.94 -30.01
C LEU A 257 21.76 5.98 -30.00
N PRO A 258 21.91 7.09 -29.24
CA PRO A 258 21.01 8.23 -29.36
C PRO A 258 21.05 8.79 -30.79
N PRO A 259 19.93 9.31 -31.32
CA PRO A 259 19.89 9.85 -32.68
C PRO A 259 20.97 10.92 -32.91
N GLY A 260 21.77 10.73 -33.96
CA GLY A 260 22.84 11.67 -34.35
C GLY A 260 24.04 11.72 -33.40
N LYS A 261 24.21 10.73 -32.51
CA LYS A 261 25.36 10.64 -31.59
C LYS A 261 26.14 9.35 -31.84
N GLU A 262 27.45 9.41 -31.61
CA GLU A 262 28.35 8.24 -31.74
C GLU A 262 28.44 7.42 -30.44
N LYS A 263 28.08 8.02 -29.30
CA LYS A 263 28.11 7.41 -27.96
C LYS A 263 27.06 8.03 -27.05
N HIS A 264 26.79 7.38 -25.93
CA HIS A 264 25.99 7.95 -24.85
C HIS A 264 26.85 8.87 -23.99
N GLN A 265 26.36 10.08 -23.73
CA GLN A 265 27.07 11.05 -22.92
C GLN A 265 26.99 10.69 -21.43
N VAL A 266 28.13 10.74 -20.75
CA VAL A 266 28.23 10.63 -19.29
C VAL A 266 28.11 12.02 -18.68
N TYR A 267 27.29 12.14 -17.64
CA TYR A 267 26.97 13.40 -16.99
C TYR A 267 27.47 13.44 -15.55
N HIS A 268 27.96 14.61 -15.16
CA HIS A 268 28.27 14.97 -13.77
C HIS A 268 27.30 16.04 -13.29
N ILE A 269 27.08 16.10 -11.98
CA ILE A 269 26.31 17.17 -11.35
C ILE A 269 27.09 18.47 -11.50
N GLY A 270 26.48 19.46 -12.12
CA GLY A 270 26.99 20.83 -12.23
C GLY A 270 26.59 21.65 -11.01
N GLU A 271 26.15 22.88 -11.25
CA GLU A 271 25.67 23.77 -10.19
C GLU A 271 24.32 23.30 -9.64
N ILE A 272 24.09 23.54 -8.35
CA ILE A 272 22.82 23.23 -7.68
C ILE A 272 22.23 24.51 -7.12
N TYR A 273 21.02 24.81 -7.54
CA TYR A 273 20.19 25.91 -7.10
C TYR A 273 19.02 25.36 -6.27
N ILE A 274 18.77 25.95 -5.11
CA ILE A 274 17.67 25.59 -4.23
C ILE A 274 16.79 26.81 -4.00
N ASP A 275 15.52 26.73 -4.39
CA ASP A 275 14.48 27.66 -3.95
C ASP A 275 13.72 27.03 -2.76
N PRO A 276 14.02 27.41 -1.51
CA PRO A 276 13.40 26.85 -0.31
C PRO A 276 11.97 27.37 -0.04
N ASP A 277 11.53 28.39 -0.78
CA ASP A 277 10.28 29.12 -0.55
C ASP A 277 9.44 29.21 -1.84
N PHE A 278 9.58 28.24 -2.75
CA PHE A 278 8.94 28.23 -4.07
C PHE A 278 7.41 28.30 -3.99
N ASP A 279 6.82 29.34 -4.58
CA ASP A 279 5.38 29.47 -4.80
C ASP A 279 5.02 29.05 -6.24
N PRO A 280 4.29 27.94 -6.43
CA PRO A 280 3.92 27.47 -7.77
C PRO A 280 2.92 28.37 -8.50
N TYR A 281 2.21 29.28 -7.82
CA TYR A 281 1.18 30.13 -8.43
C TYR A 281 1.74 31.45 -8.95
N THR A 282 2.67 32.06 -8.21
CA THR A 282 3.24 33.37 -8.57
C THR A 282 4.66 33.28 -9.08
N GLY A 283 5.35 32.15 -8.86
CA GLY A 283 6.80 32.10 -8.90
C GLY A 283 7.42 33.00 -7.82
N ASN A 284 8.75 33.04 -7.79
CA ASN A 284 9.52 33.90 -6.91
C ASN A 284 10.37 34.89 -7.71
N ALA A 285 10.32 36.16 -7.33
CA ALA A 285 11.36 37.12 -7.68
C ALA A 285 12.47 37.02 -6.64
N TYR A 286 13.64 36.54 -7.04
CA TYR A 286 14.79 36.39 -6.17
C TYR A 286 15.43 37.77 -5.96
N LYS A 287 15.61 38.15 -4.69
CA LYS A 287 16.28 39.42 -4.34
C LYS A 287 17.75 39.24 -4.01
N GLN A 288 18.11 38.05 -3.51
CA GLN A 288 19.43 37.70 -3.04
C GLN A 288 19.68 36.22 -3.28
N ASP A 289 20.94 35.86 -3.45
CA ASP A 289 21.42 34.48 -3.38
C ASP A 289 22.45 34.33 -2.24
N THR A 290 22.62 33.12 -1.74
CA THR A 290 23.69 32.78 -0.80
C THR A 290 24.24 31.42 -1.13
N VAL A 291 25.56 31.30 -1.15
CA VAL A 291 26.23 30.02 -1.40
C VAL A 291 26.56 29.35 -0.07
N ILE A 292 26.10 28.11 0.10
CA ILE A 292 26.38 27.29 1.29
C ILE A 292 26.86 25.93 0.78
N ASN A 293 28.09 25.53 1.13
CA ASN A 293 28.72 24.29 0.65
C ASN A 293 28.71 24.14 -0.89
N GLY A 294 28.97 25.23 -1.62
CA GLY A 294 28.97 25.22 -3.10
C GLY A 294 27.57 25.10 -3.73
N ILE A 295 26.50 25.22 -2.94
CA ILE A 295 25.11 25.15 -3.40
C ILE A 295 24.47 26.52 -3.24
N HIS A 296 23.79 26.98 -4.29
CA HIS A 296 23.14 28.29 -4.34
C HIS A 296 21.76 28.20 -3.71
N PHE A 297 21.54 28.95 -2.63
CA PHE A 297 20.23 29.15 -2.04
C PHE A 297 19.63 30.45 -2.55
N LEU A 298 18.51 30.33 -3.24
CA LEU A 298 17.75 31.45 -3.76
C LEU A 298 16.85 32.01 -2.66
N LEU A 299 17.06 33.27 -2.28
CA LEU A 299 16.23 33.95 -1.29
C LEU A 299 15.13 34.74 -2.03
N GLY A 300 13.89 34.31 -1.81
CA GLY A 300 12.70 35.03 -2.27
C GLY A 300 12.44 36.31 -1.46
N LYS A 301 11.17 36.65 -1.25
CA LYS A 301 10.77 37.88 -0.52
C LYS A 301 11.19 37.90 0.96
N ASN A 302 11.45 36.74 1.56
CA ASN A 302 11.84 36.63 2.96
C ASN A 302 13.36 36.75 3.12
N GLU A 303 13.82 37.65 3.99
CA GLU A 303 15.25 37.84 4.30
C GLU A 303 15.84 36.70 5.16
N ARG A 304 15.05 35.69 5.52
CA ARG A 304 15.47 34.57 6.39
C ARG A 304 14.83 33.27 5.94
N PHE A 305 15.63 32.20 5.93
CA PHE A 305 15.15 30.85 5.64
C PHE A 305 14.15 30.35 6.69
N LYS A 306 12.98 29.87 6.26
CA LYS A 306 11.97 29.25 7.14
C LYS A 306 12.48 27.94 7.75
N VAL A 307 13.22 27.16 6.97
CA VAL A 307 13.87 25.91 7.37
C VAL A 307 15.39 26.13 7.30
N LYS A 308 16.14 25.67 8.30
CA LYS A 308 17.60 25.81 8.34
C LYS A 308 18.21 25.17 7.07
N PRO A 309 19.09 25.86 6.31
CA PRO A 309 19.73 25.32 5.12
C PRO A 309 20.43 23.99 5.37
N LYS A 310 21.07 23.83 6.54
CA LYS A 310 21.69 22.56 6.96
C LYS A 310 20.72 21.37 6.94
N THR A 311 19.45 21.55 7.31
CA THR A 311 18.44 20.48 7.25
C THR A 311 18.16 20.06 5.80
N ILE A 312 18.09 21.04 4.89
CA ILE A 312 17.87 20.81 3.45
C ILE A 312 19.09 20.11 2.85
N LEU A 313 20.29 20.66 3.05
CA LEU A 313 21.55 20.13 2.53
C LEU A 313 21.80 18.70 2.97
N ASN A 314 21.59 18.43 4.26
CA ASN A 314 21.76 17.09 4.79
C ASN A 314 20.87 16.07 4.08
N SER A 315 19.75 16.51 3.49
CA SER A 315 18.73 15.70 2.81
C SER A 315 19.04 15.46 1.33
N LEU A 316 20.10 16.04 0.80
CA LEU A 316 20.64 15.75 -0.52
C LEU A 316 21.70 14.65 -0.42
N PHE A 317 21.67 13.73 -1.39
CA PHE A 317 22.59 12.58 -1.50
C PHE A 317 23.60 12.73 -2.64
N PHE A 318 23.59 13.87 -3.32
CA PHE A 318 24.51 14.20 -4.39
C PHE A 318 25.03 15.63 -4.16
N GLU A 319 26.20 15.91 -4.73
CA GLU A 319 26.90 17.19 -4.56
C GLU A 319 27.50 17.68 -5.88
N PRO A 320 27.79 18.98 -6.03
CA PRO A 320 28.41 19.51 -7.24
C PRO A 320 29.71 18.76 -7.59
N GLY A 321 29.88 18.41 -8.86
CA GLY A 321 31.02 17.67 -9.38
C GLY A 321 30.93 16.14 -9.29
N SER A 322 29.98 15.59 -8.52
CA SER A 322 29.78 14.13 -8.46
C SER A 322 29.22 13.56 -9.77
N LEU A 323 29.45 12.26 -10.02
CA LEU A 323 28.84 11.56 -11.15
C LEU A 323 27.31 11.54 -11.00
N TYR A 324 26.56 11.77 -12.08
CA TYR A 324 25.10 11.66 -12.01
C TYR A 324 24.66 10.25 -11.61
N ARG A 325 23.78 10.17 -10.60
CA ARG A 325 23.09 8.95 -10.20
C ARG A 325 21.62 9.21 -9.93
N GLN A 326 20.74 8.55 -10.69
CA GLN A 326 19.28 8.67 -10.50
C GLN A 326 18.86 8.24 -9.09
N SER A 327 19.48 7.19 -8.54
CA SER A 327 19.19 6.69 -7.18
C SER A 327 19.46 7.74 -6.09
N GLU A 328 20.52 8.55 -6.21
CA GLU A 328 20.82 9.63 -5.26
C GLU A 328 19.81 10.79 -5.36
N ILE A 329 19.35 11.11 -6.57
CA ILE A 329 18.29 12.10 -6.80
C ILE A 329 16.99 11.61 -6.16
N ASP A 330 16.59 10.36 -6.42
CA ASP A 330 15.38 9.76 -5.87
C ASP A 330 15.41 9.68 -4.34
N ASN A 331 16.58 9.34 -3.76
CA ASN A 331 16.81 9.37 -2.32
C ASN A 331 16.63 10.78 -1.76
N SER A 332 17.15 11.80 -2.46
CA SER A 332 17.03 13.20 -2.05
C SER A 332 15.58 13.67 -2.07
N VAL A 333 14.82 13.33 -3.12
CA VAL A 333 13.38 13.62 -3.23
C VAL A 333 12.60 12.97 -2.09
N ARG A 334 12.87 11.68 -1.81
CA ARG A 334 12.24 10.96 -0.69
C ARG A 334 12.54 11.60 0.65
N GLN A 335 13.81 11.92 0.92
CA GLN A 335 14.23 12.48 2.19
C GLN A 335 13.66 13.89 2.42
N LEU A 336 13.69 14.76 1.41
CA LEU A 336 13.09 16.09 1.49
C LEU A 336 11.58 16.05 1.67
N SER A 337 10.88 15.15 0.96
CA SER A 337 9.45 14.92 1.15
C SER A 337 9.15 14.41 2.57
N GLY A 338 9.99 13.51 3.07
CA GLY A 338 9.88 12.91 4.41
C GLY A 338 10.06 13.91 5.55
N LEU A 339 10.66 15.08 5.31
CA LEU A 339 10.74 16.16 6.32
C LEU A 339 9.35 16.72 6.70
N GLY A 340 8.33 16.55 5.85
CA GLY A 340 6.96 17.01 6.10
C GLY A 340 6.74 18.53 6.05
N VAL A 341 7.82 19.33 6.12
CA VAL A 341 7.80 20.80 6.00
C VAL A 341 7.62 21.31 4.58
N PHE A 342 7.88 20.48 3.57
CA PHE A 342 7.67 20.80 2.16
C PHE A 342 6.62 19.86 1.56
N ARG A 343 5.93 20.34 0.53
CA ARG A 343 5.24 19.45 -0.43
C ARG A 343 6.29 18.61 -1.19
N PRO A 344 5.90 17.55 -1.92
CA PRO A 344 6.83 16.81 -2.77
C PRO A 344 7.66 17.80 -3.64
N PRO A 345 9.00 17.76 -3.55
CA PRO A 345 9.85 18.76 -4.18
C PRO A 345 9.94 18.52 -5.69
N SER A 346 10.16 19.58 -6.47
CA SER A 346 10.40 19.48 -7.91
C SER A 346 11.89 19.64 -8.19
N PHE A 347 12.50 18.63 -8.79
CA PHE A 347 13.89 18.65 -9.24
C PHE A 347 13.87 18.85 -10.74
N ARG A 348 14.47 19.94 -11.20
CA ARG A 348 14.68 20.24 -12.62
C ARG A 348 16.17 20.18 -12.87
N PHE A 349 16.58 19.66 -14.01
CA PHE A 349 17.96 19.73 -14.43
C PHE A 349 18.04 19.96 -15.93
N GLU A 350 19.06 20.69 -16.32
CA GLU A 350 19.37 21.01 -17.72
C GLU A 350 20.87 20.85 -17.95
N GLU A 351 21.25 20.51 -19.17
CA GLU A 351 22.66 20.44 -19.55
C GLU A 351 23.27 21.84 -19.53
N ASP A 352 24.48 21.94 -18.99
CA ASP A 352 25.21 23.20 -18.94
C ASP A 352 25.49 23.70 -20.37
N SER A 353 25.16 24.95 -20.62
CA SER A 353 25.29 25.57 -21.96
C SER A 353 26.74 25.73 -22.42
N ILE A 354 27.72 25.69 -21.50
CA ILE A 354 29.15 25.89 -21.75
C ILE A 354 29.90 24.57 -21.57
N GLU A 355 29.64 23.84 -20.49
CA GLU A 355 30.35 22.62 -20.13
C GLU A 355 29.54 21.36 -20.47
N THR A 356 29.81 20.79 -21.65
CA THR A 356 29.19 19.52 -22.08
C THR A 356 29.38 18.41 -21.04
N GLY A 357 28.30 17.67 -20.76
CA GLY A 357 28.33 16.60 -19.77
C GLY A 357 28.24 17.07 -18.31
N LYS A 358 27.88 18.32 -18.05
CA LYS A 358 27.41 18.79 -16.73
C LYS A 358 25.91 19.03 -16.73
N LEU A 359 25.24 18.73 -15.62
CA LEU A 359 23.82 18.99 -15.42
C LEU A 359 23.61 19.95 -14.27
N ASN A 360 23.07 21.13 -14.55
CA ASN A 360 22.73 22.12 -13.53
C ASN A 360 21.34 21.81 -12.97
N PHE A 361 21.24 21.72 -11.65
CA PHE A 361 20.01 21.35 -10.94
C PHE A 361 19.33 22.58 -10.35
N THR A 362 18.02 22.66 -10.50
CA THR A 362 17.15 23.57 -9.77
C THR A 362 16.15 22.76 -8.93
N ILE A 363 16.28 22.86 -7.61
CA ILE A 363 15.46 22.19 -6.62
C ILE A 363 14.45 23.21 -6.08
N LEU A 364 13.17 22.98 -6.37
CA LEU A 364 12.06 23.83 -5.96
C LEU A 364 11.32 23.20 -4.78
N LEU A 365 11.33 23.89 -3.64
CA LEU A 365 10.70 23.45 -2.41
C LEU A 365 9.51 24.36 -2.07
N THR A 366 8.30 23.82 -2.13
CA THR A 366 7.10 24.54 -1.70
C THR A 366 6.80 24.23 -0.23
N PRO A 367 6.86 25.23 0.67
CA PRO A 367 6.56 25.01 2.08
C PRO A 367 5.11 24.53 2.31
N ASN A 368 4.95 23.56 3.22
CA ASN A 368 3.66 23.23 3.79
C ASN A 368 3.22 24.27 4.83
N LYS A 369 1.93 24.25 5.17
CA LYS A 369 1.42 25.03 6.30
C LYS A 369 2.15 24.59 7.57
N LYS A 370 2.77 25.56 8.26
CA LYS A 370 3.54 25.30 9.47
C LYS A 370 2.67 24.72 10.59
N TRP A 371 1.49 25.29 10.77
CA TRP A 371 0.52 24.90 11.79
C TRP A 371 -0.65 24.16 11.17
N GLU A 372 -1.10 23.13 11.85
CA GLU A 372 -2.27 22.33 11.52
C GLU A 372 -3.06 22.12 12.82
N ILE A 373 -4.35 22.44 12.78
CA ILE A 373 -5.28 22.28 13.91
C ILE A 373 -6.34 21.30 13.44
N GLY A 374 -6.58 20.26 14.25
CA GLY A 374 -7.58 19.24 14.00
C GLY A 374 -8.49 19.06 15.21
N ALA A 375 -9.63 18.45 15.00
CA ALA A 375 -10.54 18.05 16.05
C ALA A 375 -11.37 16.87 15.56
N ASP A 376 -11.30 15.76 16.28
CA ASP A 376 -12.01 14.53 15.95
C ASP A 376 -13.09 14.24 17.00
N PHE A 377 -14.19 13.60 16.58
CA PHE A 377 -15.26 13.14 17.45
C PHE A 377 -15.51 11.65 17.16
N ASP A 378 -15.45 10.82 18.20
CA ASP A 378 -15.66 9.38 18.06
C ASP A 378 -16.82 8.90 18.94
N ILE A 379 -17.53 7.90 18.42
CA ILE A 379 -18.57 7.16 19.13
C ILE A 379 -18.17 5.69 19.12
N SER A 380 -18.05 5.10 20.30
CA SER A 380 -17.67 3.70 20.46
C SER A 380 -18.70 2.95 21.30
N THR A 381 -18.78 1.64 21.10
CA THR A 381 -19.60 0.77 21.95
C THR A 381 -18.74 -0.36 22.50
N THR A 382 -18.91 -0.65 23.79
CA THR A 382 -18.22 -1.76 24.45
C THR A 382 -19.26 -2.73 24.99
N GLU A 383 -19.30 -3.93 24.40
CA GLU A 383 -20.09 -5.05 24.88
C GLU A 383 -19.35 -5.76 26.01
N ARG A 384 -19.98 -5.88 27.19
CA ARG A 384 -19.42 -6.64 28.32
C ARG A 384 -20.16 -7.97 28.46
N LYS A 385 -19.47 -9.09 28.15
CA LYS A 385 -20.04 -10.46 28.09
C LYS A 385 -20.49 -11.09 29.43
N ASN A 386 -20.64 -10.31 30.50
CA ASN A 386 -21.03 -10.83 31.82
C ASN A 386 -22.48 -10.45 32.15
N LEU A 387 -23.26 -11.45 32.64
CA LEU A 387 -24.66 -11.28 33.06
C LEU A 387 -24.80 -10.08 34.02
N GLY A 388 -25.52 -9.05 33.58
CA GLY A 388 -25.83 -7.85 34.37
C GLY A 388 -24.97 -6.62 34.06
N SER A 389 -24.15 -6.65 33.01
CA SER A 389 -23.40 -5.48 32.53
C SER A 389 -24.20 -4.73 31.47
N SER A 390 -24.41 -3.43 31.63
CA SER A 390 -24.98 -2.58 30.58
C SER A 390 -23.94 -2.38 29.47
N ASP A 391 -24.39 -2.40 28.22
CA ASP A 391 -23.58 -1.93 27.09
C ASP A 391 -23.13 -0.48 27.36
N LEU A 392 -21.85 -0.22 27.10
CA LEU A 392 -21.29 1.12 27.28
C LEU A 392 -21.26 1.85 25.95
N LEU A 393 -21.69 3.11 25.97
CA LEU A 393 -21.55 4.04 24.86
C LEU A 393 -20.44 5.03 25.20
N GLY A 394 -19.31 4.93 24.53
CA GLY A 394 -18.21 5.88 24.64
C GLY A 394 -18.38 7.04 23.66
N LEU A 395 -18.22 8.26 24.16
CA LEU A 395 -18.16 9.49 23.35
C LEU A 395 -16.81 10.15 23.64
N SER A 396 -16.05 10.49 22.61
CA SER A 396 -14.79 11.20 22.77
C SER A 396 -14.64 12.38 21.81
N PHE A 397 -13.94 13.40 22.28
CA PHE A 397 -13.55 14.58 21.54
C PHE A 397 -12.04 14.79 21.65
N SER A 398 -11.36 14.88 20.51
CA SER A 398 -9.90 14.84 20.44
C SER A 398 -9.33 16.01 19.63
N PRO A 399 -9.19 17.21 20.22
CA PRO A 399 -8.50 18.32 19.55
C PRO A 399 -6.99 18.07 19.45
N SER A 400 -6.43 18.44 18.30
CA SER A 400 -5.00 18.28 18.00
C SER A 400 -4.38 19.54 17.39
N LEU A 401 -3.11 19.78 17.73
CA LEU A 401 -2.30 20.87 17.23
C LEU A 401 -0.96 20.32 16.76
N ARG A 402 -0.57 20.59 15.51
CA ARG A 402 0.72 20.18 14.96
C ARG A 402 1.49 21.38 14.44
N ASN A 403 2.79 21.40 14.72
CA ASN A 403 3.75 22.34 14.17
C ASN A 403 4.85 21.56 13.45
N ARG A 404 4.88 21.65 12.12
CA ARG A 404 5.78 20.86 11.28
C ARG A 404 7.24 21.34 11.30
N ASN A 405 7.52 22.47 11.93
CA ASN A 405 8.84 23.09 11.92
C ASN A 405 9.12 23.84 13.25
N PHE A 406 9.03 23.12 14.36
CA PHE A 406 9.00 23.68 15.71
C PHE A 406 10.30 24.45 16.06
N LEU A 407 11.48 23.87 15.78
CA LEU A 407 12.80 24.48 16.04
C LEU A 407 13.51 24.93 14.76
N ARG A 408 12.74 25.10 13.67
CA ARG A 408 13.18 25.48 12.31
C ARG A 408 14.06 24.44 11.59
N GLY A 409 14.27 23.27 12.15
CA GLY A 409 15.04 22.18 11.56
C GLY A 409 14.19 21.08 10.95
N ALA A 410 12.91 21.33 10.65
CA ALA A 410 11.91 20.34 10.25
C ALA A 410 11.51 19.34 11.34
N GLU A 411 11.54 19.77 12.60
CA GLU A 411 10.99 19.01 13.71
C GLU A 411 9.47 19.12 13.73
N LEU A 412 8.79 17.98 13.82
CA LEU A 412 7.34 17.91 14.00
C LEU A 412 7.02 17.86 15.49
N PHE A 413 6.41 18.92 15.99
CA PHE A 413 5.78 18.93 17.31
C PHE A 413 4.28 18.65 17.15
N ALA A 414 3.75 17.69 17.88
CA ALA A 414 2.33 17.35 17.89
C ALA A 414 1.82 17.34 19.34
N PHE A 415 0.74 18.07 19.58
CA PHE A 415 0.04 18.11 20.85
C PHE A 415 -1.38 17.61 20.63
N ASN A 416 -1.77 16.55 21.33
CA ASN A 416 -3.10 15.96 21.28
C ASN A 416 -3.73 16.03 22.67
N THR A 417 -5.02 16.28 22.70
CA THR A 417 -5.85 16.18 23.91
C THR A 417 -7.01 15.25 23.58
N ASP A 418 -7.35 14.34 24.48
CA ASP A 418 -8.52 13.47 24.35
C ASP A 418 -9.43 13.68 25.56
N LEU A 419 -10.70 13.98 25.32
CA LEU A 419 -11.74 14.08 26.34
C LEU A 419 -12.75 12.96 26.08
N GLY A 420 -12.91 12.02 26.99
CA GLY A 420 -13.79 10.87 26.84
C GLY A 420 -14.80 10.74 27.97
N ILE A 421 -16.03 10.34 27.63
CA ILE A 421 -17.01 9.86 28.60
C ILE A 421 -17.56 8.51 28.15
N GLU A 422 -17.77 7.59 29.09
CA GLU A 422 -18.50 6.35 28.84
C GLU A 422 -19.82 6.37 29.59
N LEU A 423 -20.92 6.19 28.86
CA LEU A 423 -22.27 6.12 29.40
C LEU A 423 -22.67 4.66 29.60
N ALA A 424 -23.20 4.35 30.78
CA ALA A 424 -23.87 3.10 31.06
C ALA A 424 -25.38 3.36 31.06
N PHE A 425 -26.16 2.50 30.39
CA PHE A 425 -27.63 2.56 30.42
C PHE A 425 -28.21 1.46 31.33
N PRO A 426 -28.19 1.65 32.66
CA PRO A 426 -28.65 0.67 33.63
C PRO A 426 -30.18 0.62 33.74
N SER A 427 -30.71 -0.55 34.09
CA SER A 427 -32.07 -0.71 34.60
C SER A 427 -32.14 -0.34 36.09
N GLY A 428 -32.20 0.95 36.44
CA GLY A 428 -32.36 1.44 37.82
C GLY A 428 -31.72 2.81 38.13
N PHE A 429 -31.66 3.21 39.41
CA PHE A 429 -31.08 4.48 39.90
C PHE A 429 -29.54 4.48 39.98
N ARG A 430 -28.86 4.17 38.88
CA ARG A 430 -27.39 4.27 38.79
C ARG A 430 -26.98 5.47 37.94
N SER A 431 -25.78 6.01 38.20
CA SER A 431 -25.19 7.09 37.39
C SER A 431 -25.15 6.69 35.91
N LEU A 432 -25.65 7.57 35.05
CA LEU A 432 -25.58 7.43 33.58
C LEU A 432 -24.13 7.47 33.10
N ILE A 433 -23.29 8.30 33.73
CA ILE A 433 -21.86 8.37 33.43
C ILE A 433 -21.16 7.27 34.24
N ASN A 434 -20.42 6.42 33.55
CA ASN A 434 -19.61 5.36 34.13
C ASN A 434 -18.14 5.79 34.23
N THR A 435 -17.57 6.31 33.14
CA THR A 435 -16.14 6.65 33.06
C THR A 435 -15.96 8.06 32.50
N VAL A 436 -14.96 8.77 33.00
CA VAL A 436 -14.41 9.99 32.39
C VAL A 436 -12.93 9.75 32.12
N ASP A 437 -12.49 9.97 30.90
CA ASP A 437 -11.09 9.87 30.46
C ASP A 437 -10.62 11.24 29.99
N PHE A 438 -9.42 11.64 30.43
CA PHE A 438 -8.77 12.87 30.01
C PHE A 438 -7.32 12.57 29.69
N ARG A 439 -6.89 12.78 28.45
CA ARG A 439 -5.52 12.55 28.01
C ARG A 439 -4.91 13.80 27.43
N LEU A 440 -3.65 14.06 27.77
CA LEU A 440 -2.78 15.02 27.12
C LEU A 440 -1.55 14.29 26.59
N GLN A 441 -1.15 14.58 25.35
CA GLN A 441 0.04 14.01 24.75
C GLN A 441 0.81 15.07 23.97
N ALA A 442 2.11 15.18 24.23
CA ALA A 442 3.03 16.03 23.51
C ALA A 442 4.15 15.18 22.91
N ASP A 443 4.29 15.24 21.59
CA ASP A 443 5.26 14.48 20.82
C ASP A 443 6.17 15.42 20.03
N LEU A 444 7.49 15.23 20.14
CA LEU A 444 8.48 15.89 19.32
C LEU A 444 9.23 14.84 18.48
N TYR A 445 9.03 14.92 17.17
CA TYR A 445 9.75 14.11 16.20
C TYR A 445 10.88 14.92 15.59
N LEU A 446 12.09 14.36 15.62
CA LEU A 446 13.22 14.91 14.90
C LEU A 446 13.21 14.36 13.46
N PRO A 447 13.62 15.17 12.47
CA PRO A 447 13.60 14.79 11.05
C PRO A 447 14.54 13.61 10.70
N ARG A 448 15.40 13.19 11.64
CA ARG A 448 16.38 12.13 11.44
C ARG A 448 16.52 11.28 12.68
N PHE A 449 16.97 10.05 12.44
CA PHE A 449 17.54 9.19 13.46
C PHE A 449 18.69 9.89 14.19
N THR A 450 18.43 10.32 15.43
CA THR A 450 19.41 10.92 16.33
C THR A 450 19.57 10.00 17.53
N ASN A 451 20.70 9.29 17.61
CA ASN A 451 20.98 8.33 18.67
C ASN A 451 21.65 8.98 19.88
N TYR A 452 20.88 9.74 20.67
CA TYR A 452 21.41 10.54 21.79
C TYR A 452 22.19 9.70 22.82
N PHE A 453 21.70 8.51 23.15
CA PHE A 453 22.32 7.63 24.15
C PHE A 453 23.34 6.65 23.57
N GLY A 454 23.61 6.70 22.26
CA GLY A 454 24.61 5.84 21.63
C GLY A 454 24.25 4.35 21.54
N ILE A 455 23.08 3.92 22.06
CA ILE A 455 22.67 2.50 22.19
C ILE A 455 22.84 1.73 20.87
N TRP A 456 22.22 2.20 19.78
CA TRP A 456 22.27 1.51 18.48
C TRP A 456 23.66 1.50 17.83
N LYS A 457 24.44 2.57 18.02
CA LYS A 457 25.83 2.64 17.57
C LYS A 457 26.68 1.63 18.34
N GLY A 458 26.41 1.42 19.63
CA GLY A 458 27.05 0.39 20.45
C GLY A 458 26.68 -1.02 19.99
N LEU A 459 25.40 -1.28 19.71
CA LEU A 459 24.94 -2.58 19.18
C LEU A 459 25.54 -2.91 17.81
N TRP A 460 25.66 -1.90 16.94
CA TRP A 460 26.34 -2.04 15.66
C TRP A 460 27.84 -2.33 15.84
N LYS A 461 28.54 -1.54 16.67
CA LYS A 461 29.97 -1.74 16.94
C LYS A 461 30.30 -3.06 17.62
N SER A 462 29.39 -3.62 18.40
CA SER A 462 29.55 -4.93 19.05
C SER A 462 29.17 -6.11 18.14
N GLY A 463 28.74 -5.86 16.90
CA GLY A 463 28.37 -6.90 15.93
C GLY A 463 26.98 -7.50 16.16
N ILE A 464 26.22 -7.05 17.16
CA ILE A 464 24.86 -7.51 17.43
C ILE A 464 23.90 -7.01 16.35
N LEU A 465 24.11 -5.78 15.88
CA LEU A 465 23.33 -5.17 14.80
C LEU A 465 24.14 -5.15 13.50
N SER A 466 23.60 -5.72 12.43
CA SER A 466 24.25 -5.69 11.11
C SER A 466 24.40 -4.26 10.57
N GLU A 467 25.43 -4.04 9.75
CA GLU A 467 25.65 -2.77 9.02
C GLU A 467 24.41 -2.36 8.24
N HIS A 468 23.83 -3.31 7.50
CA HIS A 468 22.64 -3.06 6.69
C HIS A 468 21.46 -2.56 7.53
N ALA A 469 21.17 -3.22 8.66
CA ALA A 469 20.10 -2.81 9.56
C ALA A 469 20.37 -1.42 10.18
N TYR A 470 21.62 -1.15 10.56
CA TYR A 470 21.99 0.16 11.11
C TYR A 470 21.82 1.28 10.08
N GLN A 471 22.23 1.07 8.83
CA GLN A 471 22.04 2.06 7.77
C GLN A 471 20.57 2.24 7.40
N GLU A 472 19.77 1.17 7.35
CA GLU A 472 18.32 1.28 7.17
C GLU A 472 17.68 2.14 8.26
N MET A 473 18.06 1.95 9.52
CA MET A 473 17.58 2.78 10.63
C MET A 473 18.00 4.24 10.47
N ARG A 474 19.27 4.50 10.11
CA ARG A 474 19.76 5.87 9.88
C ARG A 474 19.00 6.59 8.76
N GLN A 475 18.55 5.86 7.76
CA GLN A 475 17.83 6.40 6.60
C GLN A 475 16.33 6.58 6.85
N LYS A 476 15.68 5.62 7.52
CA LYS A 476 14.20 5.56 7.60
C LYS A 476 13.63 5.86 8.99
N ALA A 477 14.41 5.74 10.06
CA ALA A 477 13.89 5.95 11.41
C ALA A 477 13.89 7.44 11.80
N THR A 478 12.91 7.83 12.60
CA THR A 478 12.80 9.17 13.19
C THR A 478 12.88 9.07 14.71
N SER A 479 13.63 9.97 15.35
CA SER A 479 13.67 10.04 16.81
C SER A 479 12.41 10.71 17.34
N ARG A 480 11.82 10.14 18.39
CA ARG A 480 10.60 10.62 19.02
C ARG A 480 10.84 10.81 20.52
N PHE A 481 10.53 12.02 21.00
CA PHE A 481 10.33 12.30 22.41
C PHE A 481 8.83 12.42 22.64
N SER A 482 8.30 11.70 23.61
CA SER A 482 6.87 11.69 23.93
C SER A 482 6.67 11.93 25.41
N SER A 483 5.71 12.78 25.74
CA SER A 483 5.25 13.00 27.10
C SER A 483 3.74 12.88 27.08
N SER A 484 3.16 12.11 28.00
CA SER A 484 1.71 11.97 28.11
C SER A 484 1.25 11.97 29.56
N TYR A 485 0.03 12.43 29.76
CA TYR A 485 -0.70 12.40 31.02
C TYR A 485 -2.11 11.88 30.73
N ASN A 486 -2.56 10.87 31.45
CA ASN A 486 -3.90 10.31 31.37
C ASN A 486 -4.52 10.32 32.78
N LEU A 487 -5.69 10.92 32.90
CA LEU A 487 -6.56 10.84 34.05
C LEU A 487 -7.80 10.03 33.67
N LEU A 488 -7.96 8.86 34.29
CA LEU A 488 -9.15 8.01 34.16
C LEU A 488 -9.91 7.99 35.47
N ILE A 489 -11.19 8.34 35.44
CA ILE A 489 -12.08 8.30 36.59
C ILE A 489 -13.19 7.31 36.29
N LEU A 490 -13.18 6.17 36.98
CA LEU A 490 -14.31 5.26 37.02
C LEU A 490 -15.19 5.69 38.20
N LEU A 491 -16.34 6.31 37.91
CA LEU A 491 -17.21 6.90 38.92
C LEU A 491 -17.63 5.86 39.97
N ASP A 492 -17.73 6.31 41.22
CA ASP A 492 -18.03 5.49 42.40
C ASP A 492 -17.12 4.26 42.59
N ASN A 493 -15.90 4.28 42.06
CA ASN A 493 -14.93 3.19 42.21
C ASN A 493 -13.51 3.70 42.48
N TYR A 494 -12.84 4.24 41.45
CA TYR A 494 -11.44 4.66 41.56
C TYR A 494 -11.05 5.68 40.49
N ARG A 495 -9.94 6.37 40.73
CA ARG A 495 -9.27 7.28 39.82
C ARG A 495 -7.85 6.78 39.58
N LEU A 496 -7.39 6.83 38.33
CA LEU A 496 -6.02 6.54 37.93
C LEU A 496 -5.42 7.79 37.28
N GLN A 497 -4.25 8.21 37.77
CA GLN A 497 -3.43 9.20 37.10
C GLN A 497 -2.19 8.49 36.54
N PHE A 498 -1.96 8.59 35.25
CA PHE A 498 -0.83 7.98 34.57
C PHE A 498 -0.03 9.05 33.83
N ALA A 499 1.23 9.20 34.16
CA ALA A 499 2.16 10.07 33.44
C ALA A 499 3.29 9.23 32.85
N ASN A 500 3.60 9.46 31.57
CA ASN A 500 4.69 8.78 30.88
C ASN A 500 5.57 9.79 30.15
N ILE A 501 6.89 9.61 30.23
CA ILE A 501 7.87 10.28 29.37
C ILE A 501 8.72 9.21 28.70
N THR A 502 8.75 9.20 27.38
CA THR A 502 9.52 8.24 26.59
C THR A 502 10.40 8.89 25.55
N TYR A 503 11.57 8.29 25.33
CA TYR A 503 12.40 8.55 24.18
C TYR A 503 12.58 7.26 23.38
N GLY A 504 12.39 7.37 22.08
CA GLY A 504 12.34 6.23 21.20
C GLY A 504 12.56 6.56 19.73
N PHE A 505 12.29 5.58 18.88
CA PHE A 505 12.28 5.74 17.44
C PHE A 505 11.00 5.19 16.83
N ASP A 506 10.58 5.84 15.76
CA ASP A 506 9.57 5.35 14.84
C ASP A 506 10.26 4.92 13.55
N PHE A 507 10.23 3.62 13.27
CA PHE A 507 10.94 2.99 12.16
C PHE A 507 9.95 2.27 11.24
N GLN A 508 9.60 2.93 10.14
CA GLN A 508 8.84 2.33 9.05
C GLN A 508 9.78 1.53 8.14
N LYS A 509 9.92 0.22 8.39
CA LYS A 509 10.82 -0.64 7.61
C LYS A 509 10.28 -0.88 6.18
N SER A 510 8.99 -1.12 6.05
CA SER A 510 8.28 -1.29 4.77
C SER A 510 6.82 -0.81 4.89
N LEU A 511 6.06 -0.80 3.79
CA LEU A 511 4.64 -0.40 3.81
C LEU A 511 3.79 -1.13 4.87
N ASN A 512 4.14 -2.39 5.18
CA ASN A 512 3.38 -3.23 6.09
C ASN A 512 4.09 -3.44 7.45
N ASN A 513 5.29 -2.90 7.65
CA ASN A 513 6.07 -3.11 8.87
C ASN A 513 6.52 -1.76 9.46
N ARG A 514 5.96 -1.42 10.62
CA ARG A 514 6.34 -0.26 11.43
C ARG A 514 6.74 -0.72 12.82
N TYR A 515 7.87 -0.25 13.30
CA TYR A 515 8.39 -0.55 14.63
C TYR A 515 8.41 0.74 15.45
N LEU A 516 7.71 0.76 16.57
CA LEU A 516 7.79 1.82 17.58
C LEU A 516 8.65 1.29 18.73
N ILE A 517 9.85 1.85 18.88
CA ILE A 517 10.84 1.37 19.85
C ILE A 517 11.03 2.43 20.91
N ASN A 518 10.58 2.17 22.14
CA ASN A 518 10.82 3.04 23.29
C ASN A 518 12.06 2.56 24.03
N HIS A 519 13.14 3.34 24.01
CA HIS A 519 14.41 2.96 24.64
C HIS A 519 14.44 3.22 26.13
N ILE A 520 13.95 4.40 26.50
CA ILE A 520 13.94 4.88 27.86
C ILE A 520 12.55 5.43 28.09
N GLY A 521 11.91 4.95 29.14
CA GLY A 521 10.58 5.38 29.57
C GLY A 521 10.57 5.56 31.08
N PHE A 522 9.90 6.62 31.53
CA PHE A 522 9.54 6.81 32.92
C PHE A 522 8.02 6.78 33.00
N ASP A 523 7.50 5.86 33.79
CA ASP A 523 6.07 5.68 34.03
C ASP A 523 5.77 6.01 35.50
N LEU A 524 4.75 6.83 35.72
CA LEU A 524 4.21 7.12 37.04
C LEU A 524 2.71 6.82 37.01
N LEU A 525 2.28 5.87 37.85
CA LEU A 525 0.88 5.51 38.01
C LEU A 525 0.47 5.78 39.45
N VAL A 526 -0.50 6.68 39.64
CA VAL A 526 -1.03 7.04 40.96
C VAL A 526 -2.50 6.62 41.02
N PRO A 527 -2.77 5.43 41.59
CA PRO A 527 -4.12 4.95 41.80
C PRO A 527 -4.73 5.52 43.08
N GLU A 528 -5.99 5.94 43.01
CA GLU A 528 -6.75 6.46 44.13
C GLU A 528 -8.13 5.80 44.20
N VAL A 529 -8.47 5.25 45.36
CA VAL A 529 -9.75 4.57 45.58
C VAL A 529 -10.77 5.56 46.14
N THR A 530 -12.01 5.52 45.64
CA THR A 530 -13.11 6.30 46.22
C THR A 530 -13.51 5.69 47.57
N PRO A 531 -13.41 6.40 48.71
CA PRO A 531 -13.77 5.85 50.01
C PRO A 531 -15.22 5.39 50.07
N ASN A 532 -15.50 4.29 50.76
CA ASN A 532 -16.83 3.68 50.90
C ASN A 532 -17.48 3.23 49.57
N SER A 533 -16.73 3.21 48.48
CA SER A 533 -17.20 2.65 47.22
C SER A 533 -17.33 1.13 47.30
N ARG A 534 -18.07 0.54 46.35
CA ARG A 534 -18.11 -0.92 46.19
C ARG A 534 -16.70 -1.50 45.97
N PHE A 535 -15.86 -0.77 45.26
CA PHE A 535 -14.48 -1.17 45.02
C PHE A 535 -13.64 -1.12 46.31
N ASP A 536 -13.77 -0.08 47.12
CA ASP A 536 -13.12 0.03 48.44
C ASP A 536 -13.48 -1.15 49.35
N THR A 537 -14.77 -1.45 49.50
CA THR A 537 -15.24 -2.61 50.26
C THR A 537 -14.66 -3.92 49.75
N LEU A 538 -14.52 -4.05 48.42
CA LEU A 538 -13.92 -5.24 47.79
C LEU A 538 -12.40 -5.32 48.07
N LEU A 539 -11.68 -4.20 48.04
CA LEU A 539 -10.26 -4.16 48.41
C LEU A 539 -10.04 -4.49 49.90
N GLN A 540 -10.94 -4.04 50.78
CA GLN A 540 -10.88 -4.38 52.21
C GLN A 540 -11.07 -5.88 52.44
N GLY A 541 -11.94 -6.54 51.66
CA GLY A 541 -12.15 -7.98 51.71
C GLY A 541 -11.06 -8.81 51.01
N GLN A 542 -10.17 -8.19 50.22
CA GLN A 542 -9.15 -8.89 49.43
C GLN A 542 -7.77 -8.22 49.54
N PRO A 543 -6.96 -8.56 50.56
CA PRO A 543 -5.67 -7.93 50.82
C PRO A 543 -4.66 -8.01 49.66
N LEU A 544 -4.67 -9.10 48.89
CA LEU A 544 -3.80 -9.26 47.72
C LEU A 544 -4.13 -8.23 46.63
N LEU A 545 -5.42 -8.02 46.36
CA LEU A 545 -5.88 -7.06 45.38
C LEU A 545 -5.58 -5.62 45.84
N ARG A 546 -5.79 -5.32 47.13
CA ARG A 546 -5.42 -4.03 47.72
C ARG A 546 -3.94 -3.72 47.53
N ASN A 547 -3.06 -4.67 47.86
CA ASN A 547 -1.62 -4.49 47.69
C ASN A 547 -1.22 -4.31 46.23
N SER A 548 -1.83 -5.06 45.31
CA SER A 548 -1.58 -4.95 43.87
C SER A 548 -2.09 -3.64 43.25
N PHE A 549 -3.14 -3.05 43.83
CA PHE A 549 -3.69 -1.78 43.38
C PHE A 549 -2.94 -0.59 43.98
N SER A 550 -2.49 -0.66 45.25
CA SER A 550 -1.85 0.47 45.93
C SER A 550 -0.33 0.59 45.75
N ARG A 551 0.35 -0.48 45.30
CA ARG A 551 1.81 -0.48 45.04
C ARG A 551 2.03 -0.63 43.53
N GLN A 552 2.05 0.49 42.82
CA GLN A 552 2.29 0.55 41.37
C GLN A 552 3.42 1.51 41.03
#